data_AF-A0A7R9ML68-F1
#
_entry.id   AF-A0A7R9ML68-F1
#
_cell.length_a   1.000
_cell.length_b   1.000
_cell.length_c   1.000
_cell.angle_alpha   90.00
_cell.angle_beta   90.00
_cell.angle_gamma   90.00
#
_symmetry.space_group_name_H-M   'P 1'
#
loop_
_entity.id
_entity.type
_entity.pdbx_description
1 polymer ?
#
loop_
_entity_poly.entity_id
_entity_poly.type
_entity_poly.pdbx_seq_one_letter_code
_entity_poly.pdbx_strand_id
1 'polypeptide(L)'
;MYRNKKYAKLVIYMETCYSGDCFEKPWLDDLDSKNDPDETLQQQYEYIYKTSSVVREKIRLEYNVSVPLPEYPVQFGDLRIAKLKVSQFFSN
;
A
#
# COMPACT_ATOMS: atom_id res chain seq x y z
N MET A 1 14.96 -15.29 -7.51
CA MET A 1 13.90 -16.12 -6.88
C MET A 1 13.03 -16.85 -7.90
N TYR A 2 12.50 -16.19 -8.93
CA TYR A 2 11.67 -16.80 -9.98
C TYR A 2 12.30 -18.05 -10.64
N ARG A 3 13.54 -17.92 -11.18
CA ARG A 3 14.26 -19.03 -11.84
C ARG A 3 14.48 -20.26 -10.94
N ASN A 4 14.53 -20.05 -9.62
CA ASN A 4 14.75 -21.10 -8.64
C ASN A 4 13.43 -21.61 -8.02
N LYS A 5 12.27 -21.26 -8.59
CA LYS A 5 10.93 -21.69 -8.16
C LYS A 5 10.66 -21.47 -6.67
N LYS A 6 11.11 -20.34 -6.11
CA LYS A 6 11.02 -20.06 -4.67
C LYS A 6 9.67 -19.53 -4.20
N TYR A 7 8.76 -19.19 -5.11
CA TYR A 7 7.40 -18.74 -4.81
C TYR A 7 6.44 -19.13 -5.93
N ALA A 8 5.16 -19.31 -5.60
CA ALA A 8 4.08 -19.43 -6.58
C ALA A 8 3.55 -18.04 -7.00
N LYS A 9 3.45 -17.12 -6.03
CA LYS A 9 3.09 -15.71 -6.21
C LYS A 9 3.94 -14.89 -5.23
N LEU A 10 4.27 -13.66 -5.60
CA LEU A 10 5.05 -12.77 -4.76
C LEU A 10 4.41 -11.38 -4.81
N VAL A 11 4.20 -10.80 -3.63
CA VAL A 11 3.73 -9.43 -3.44
C VAL A 11 4.79 -8.71 -2.62
N ILE A 12 5.12 -7.48 -3.01
CA ILE A 12 6.13 -6.65 -2.33
C ILE A 12 5.48 -5.31 -2.04
N TYR A 13 5.54 -4.89 -0.77
CA TYR A 13 5.21 -3.55 -0.31
C TYR A 13 6.53 -2.82 -0.14
N MET A 14 6.65 -1.63 -0.74
CA MET A 14 7.90 -0.87 -0.74
C MET A 14 7.60 0.58 -0.42
N GLU A 15 8.17 1.03 0.69
CA GLU A 15 8.19 2.42 1.10
C GLU A 15 9.61 2.96 0.94
N THR A 16 9.74 4.22 0.53
CA THR A 16 11.06 4.81 0.23
C THR A 16 11.23 6.14 0.94
N CYS A 17 12.48 6.59 1.06
CA CYS A 17 12.86 7.77 1.86
C CYS A 17 12.11 9.07 1.47
N TYR A 18 11.48 9.11 0.30
CA TYR A 18 10.70 10.25 -0.20
C TYR A 18 9.18 10.06 -0.12
N SER A 19 8.67 8.90 0.32
CA SER A 19 7.23 8.68 0.47
C SER A 19 6.68 9.26 1.79
N GLY A 20 7.56 9.54 2.77
CA GLY A 20 7.16 9.83 4.16
C GLY A 20 6.33 8.68 4.76
N ASP A 21 5.97 8.73 6.04
CA ASP A 21 5.08 7.74 6.70
C ASP A 21 3.63 7.75 6.14
N CYS A 22 3.44 8.23 4.91
CA CYS A 22 2.16 8.28 4.22
C CYS A 22 1.71 6.88 3.78
N PHE A 23 2.56 5.85 3.84
CA PHE A 23 2.23 4.49 3.42
C PHE A 23 2.23 3.48 4.57
N GLU A 24 3.25 3.49 5.45
CA GLU A 24 3.36 2.52 6.55
C GLU A 24 2.13 2.53 7.46
N LYS A 25 1.76 3.72 7.94
CA LYS A 25 0.67 3.88 8.91
C LYS A 25 -0.68 3.46 8.32
N PRO A 26 -1.11 3.94 7.14
CA PRO A 26 -2.36 3.45 6.54
C PRO A 26 -2.36 1.95 6.27
N TRP A 27 -1.23 1.36 5.90
CA TRP A 27 -1.16 -0.08 5.68
C TRP A 27 -1.30 -0.89 6.97
N LEU A 28 -0.58 -0.51 8.04
CA LEU A 28 -0.71 -1.14 9.36
C LEU A 28 -2.11 -0.94 9.95
N ASP A 29 -2.64 0.29 9.86
CA ASP A 29 -3.99 0.60 10.36
C ASP A 29 -5.04 -0.28 9.62
N ASP A 30 -4.89 -0.50 8.32
CA ASP A 30 -5.79 -1.36 7.54
C ASP A 30 -5.71 -2.83 7.97
N LEU A 31 -4.49 -3.37 8.09
CA LEU A 31 -4.28 -4.75 8.53
C LEU A 31 -4.83 -5.02 9.95
N ASP A 32 -4.57 -4.11 10.88
CA ASP A 32 -4.96 -4.30 12.28
C ASP A 32 -6.45 -4.05 12.53
N SER A 33 -7.05 -3.07 11.82
CA SER A 33 -8.40 -2.60 12.15
C SER A 33 -9.53 -3.26 11.36
N LYS A 34 -9.26 -3.72 10.14
CA LYS A 34 -10.34 -4.14 9.23
C LYS A 34 -10.88 -5.53 9.55
N ASN A 35 -10.03 -6.41 10.10
CA ASN A 35 -10.35 -7.81 10.44
C ASN A 35 -11.26 -8.48 9.38
N ASP A 36 -10.98 -8.22 8.10
CA ASP A 36 -11.77 -8.67 6.97
C ASP A 36 -11.01 -9.79 6.25
N PRO A 37 -11.37 -11.07 6.48
CA PRO A 37 -10.67 -12.19 5.85
C PRO A 37 -10.88 -12.24 4.33
N ASP A 38 -11.88 -11.53 3.81
CA ASP A 38 -12.25 -11.49 2.41
C ASP A 38 -11.66 -10.28 1.66
N GLU A 39 -10.97 -9.39 2.37
CA GLU A 39 -10.30 -8.24 1.75
C GLU A 39 -9.31 -8.70 0.68
N THR A 40 -9.41 -8.08 -0.50
CA THR A 40 -8.47 -8.24 -1.60
C THR A 40 -7.33 -7.24 -1.54
N LEU A 41 -6.18 -7.61 -2.10
CA LEU A 41 -5.02 -6.71 -2.25
C LEU A 41 -5.40 -5.41 -2.98
N GLN A 42 -6.36 -5.46 -3.90
CA GLN A 42 -6.88 -4.28 -4.59
C GLN A 42 -7.64 -3.34 -3.65
N GLN A 43 -8.49 -3.88 -2.78
CA GLN A 43 -9.24 -3.09 -1.80
C GLN A 43 -8.29 -2.43 -0.78
N GLN A 44 -7.27 -3.16 -0.32
CA GLN A 44 -6.24 -2.62 0.54
C GLN A 44 -5.46 -1.48 -0.16
N TYR A 45 -5.06 -1.68 -1.42
CA TYR A 45 -4.40 -0.62 -2.19
C TYR A 45 -5.27 0.63 -2.33
N GLU A 46 -6.56 0.49 -2.62
CA GLU A 46 -7.48 1.62 -2.73
C GLU A 46 -7.66 2.36 -1.40
N TYR A 47 -7.69 1.64 -0.28
CA TYR A 47 -7.72 2.25 1.04
C TYR A 47 -6.46 3.08 1.27
N ILE A 48 -5.28 2.48 1.07
CA ILE A 48 -4.00 3.16 1.27
C ILE A 48 -3.92 4.39 0.36
N TYR A 49 -4.24 4.24 -0.93
CA TYR A 49 -4.23 5.34 -1.90
C TYR A 49 -5.08 6.53 -1.43
N LYS A 50 -6.32 6.27 -0.96
CA LYS A 50 -7.22 7.32 -0.45
C LYS A 50 -6.66 7.98 0.81
N THR A 51 -6.20 7.18 1.77
CA THR A 51 -5.68 7.70 3.04
C THR A 51 -4.40 8.51 2.84
N SER A 52 -3.44 8.01 2.04
CA SER A 52 -2.22 8.74 1.68
C SER A 52 -2.53 10.05 0.97
N SER A 53 -3.56 10.09 0.11
CA SER A 53 -3.98 11.32 -0.60
C SER A 53 -4.48 12.39 0.37
N VAL A 54 -5.22 12.00 1.42
CA VAL A 54 -5.71 12.92 2.46
C VAL A 54 -4.57 13.47 3.31
N VAL A 55 -3.64 12.61 3.74
CA VAL A 55 -2.46 13.03 4.53
C VAL A 55 -1.62 14.02 3.73
N ARG A 56 -1.38 13.73 2.45
CA ARG A 56 -0.64 14.59 1.53
C ARG A 56 -1.25 15.98 1.40
N GLU A 57 -2.57 16.07 1.24
CA GLU A 57 -3.26 17.37 1.13
C GLU A 57 -3.20 18.16 2.43
N LYS A 58 -3.29 17.50 3.59
CA LYS A 58 -3.11 18.17 4.90
C LYS A 58 -1.72 18.78 5.04
N ILE A 59 -0.67 18.03 4.72
CA ILE A 59 0.72 18.52 4.77
C ILE A 59 0.92 19.71 3.83
N ARG A 60 0.36 19.64 2.61
CA ARG A 60 0.41 20.74 1.63
C ARG A 60 -0.16 22.04 2.19
N LEU A 61 -1.31 21.95 2.86
CA LEU A 61 -2.01 23.10 3.45
C LEU A 61 -1.31 23.63 4.70
N GLU A 62 -0.85 22.74 5.58
CA GLU A 62 -0.26 23.11 6.88
C GLU A 62 1.11 23.79 6.74
N TYR A 63 1.96 23.28 5.87
CA TYR A 63 3.35 23.75 5.77
C TYR A 63 3.57 24.72 4.60
N ASN A 64 2.53 25.07 3.84
CA ASN A 64 2.58 25.94 2.66
C ASN A 64 3.74 25.59 1.69
N VAL A 65 4.03 24.29 1.55
CA VAL A 65 5.17 23.80 0.79
C VAL A 65 4.76 23.54 -0.65
N SER A 66 5.52 24.12 -1.58
CA SER A 66 5.48 23.80 -3.00
C SER A 66 6.40 22.63 -3.37
N VAL A 67 6.98 21.90 -2.39
CA VAL A 67 7.85 20.75 -2.68
C VAL A 67 7.08 19.67 -3.44
N PRO A 68 7.76 18.89 -4.30
CA PRO A 68 7.18 17.66 -4.84
C PRO A 68 6.83 16.74 -3.67
N LEU A 69 5.56 16.72 -3.33
CA LEU A 69 5.00 15.84 -2.32
C LEU A 69 5.28 14.38 -2.70
N PRO A 70 5.36 13.45 -1.73
CA PRO A 70 5.53 12.04 -1.99
C PRO A 70 4.63 11.55 -3.14
N GLU A 71 5.22 10.79 -4.06
CA GLU A 71 4.50 10.22 -5.21
C GLU A 71 3.41 9.28 -4.69
N TYR A 72 2.27 9.26 -5.39
CA TYR A 72 1.16 8.39 -5.04
C TYR A 72 1.61 6.93 -4.98
N PRO A 73 1.02 6.09 -4.10
CA PRO A 73 1.21 4.65 -4.18
C PRO A 73 0.95 4.18 -5.62
N VAL A 74 1.84 3.32 -6.11
CA VAL A 74 1.81 2.79 -7.48
C VAL A 74 1.88 1.27 -7.44
N GLN A 75 1.16 0.61 -8.34
CA GLN A 75 1.19 -0.84 -8.51
C GLN A 75 1.95 -1.23 -9.77
N PHE A 76 2.76 -2.28 -9.67
CA PHE A 76 3.53 -2.83 -10.79
C PHE A 76 3.37 -4.35 -10.90
N GLY A 77 3.76 -4.90 -12.06
CA GLY A 77 3.75 -6.34 -12.29
C GLY A 77 2.39 -6.87 -12.76
N ASP A 78 2.05 -8.10 -12.37
CA ASP A 78 0.82 -8.75 -12.77
C ASP A 78 -0.36 -8.37 -11.86
N LEU A 79 -1.11 -7.34 -12.26
CA LEU A 79 -2.24 -6.80 -11.49
C LEU A 79 -3.41 -7.78 -11.33
N ARG A 80 -3.42 -8.93 -12.02
CA ARG A 80 -4.41 -9.97 -11.76
C ARG A 80 -4.26 -10.57 -10.35
N ILE A 81 -3.05 -10.51 -9.78
CA ILE A 81 -2.77 -10.93 -8.40
C ILE A 81 -3.54 -10.06 -7.40
N ALA A 82 -3.85 -8.80 -7.74
CA ALA A 82 -4.55 -7.88 -6.84
C ALA A 82 -5.98 -8.35 -6.46
N LYS A 83 -6.55 -9.30 -7.21
CA LYS A 83 -7.85 -9.92 -6.91
C LYS A 83 -7.79 -10.97 -5.79
N LEU A 84 -6.58 -11.36 -5.36
CA LEU A 84 -6.40 -12.33 -4.28
C LEU A 84 -6.56 -11.66 -2.92
N LYS A 85 -6.92 -12.47 -1.94
CA LYS A 85 -7.14 -12.01 -0.57
C LYS A 85 -5.82 -11.65 0.12
N VAL A 86 -5.82 -10.59 0.91
CA VAL A 86 -4.68 -10.16 1.74
C VAL A 86 -4.24 -11.31 2.66
N SER A 87 -5.21 -12.03 3.23
CA SER A 87 -5.02 -13.20 4.09
C SER A 87 -4.24 -14.37 3.45
N GLN A 88 -4.03 -14.37 2.14
CA GLN A 88 -3.18 -15.37 1.46
C GLN A 88 -1.69 -15.03 1.54
N PHE A 89 -1.34 -13.79 1.88
CA PHE A 89 0.03 -13.28 1.89
C PHE A 89 0.48 -12.85 3.28
N PHE A 90 -0.45 -12.43 4.12
CA PHE A 90 -0.22 -12.03 5.50
C PHE A 90 -1.14 -12.83 6.41
N SER A 91 -0.59 -13.36 7.50
CA SER A 91 -1.36 -14.06 8.53
C SER A 91 -1.84 -13.03 9.55
N ASN A 92 -3.15 -12.98 9.81
CA ASN A 92 -3.69 -12.34 11.02
C ASN A 92 -3.41 -13.21 12.26
#